data_AF-A0A2P4YKK6-F1
#
_entry.id   AF-A0A2P4YKK6-F1
#
_cell.length_a   1.000
_cell.length_b   1.000
_cell.length_c   1.000
_cell.angle_alpha   90.00
_cell.angle_beta   90.00
_cell.angle_gamma   90.00
#
_symmetry.space_group_name_H-M   'P 1'
#
loop_
_entity.id
_entity.type
_entity.pdbx_description
1 polymer ?
#
loop_
_entity_poly.entity_id
_entity_poly.type
_entity_poly.pdbx_seq_one_letter_code
_entity_poly.pdbx_strand_id
1 'polypeptide(L)'
;MLNQNRLKQHLENNSAFHNKLIYGDPVYECTNVFCCPYKGCSLNEPQKNLNKAMSAVRGSLGWYYGEATKYYSFPDYKHHQHVATTPTATSYKLGVFVTNCVTIAHGRNNNSKYFRCPPPMFEKYFASCT
;
A
#
# COMPACT_ATOMS: atom_id res chain seq x y z
N MET A 1 -1.29 -4.78 16.44
CA MET A 1 -1.18 -3.61 15.54
C MET A 1 -2.51 -3.20 14.91
N LEU A 2 -3.21 -4.02 14.10
CA LEU A 2 -4.50 -3.63 13.50
C LEU A 2 -5.63 -3.44 14.52
N ASN A 3 -5.76 -4.38 15.46
CA ASN A 3 -6.76 -4.30 16.54
C ASN A 3 -6.46 -3.14 17.52
N GLN A 4 -5.21 -2.68 17.60
CA GLN A 4 -4.81 -1.57 18.47
C GLN A 4 -5.13 -0.19 17.88
N ASN A 5 -5.19 -0.07 16.55
CA ASN A 5 -5.35 1.22 15.86
C ASN A 5 -6.78 1.50 15.36
N ARG A 6 -7.77 0.68 15.74
CA ARG A 6 -9.20 0.79 15.32
C ARG A 6 -9.43 0.90 13.81
N LEU A 7 -8.43 0.58 12.99
CA LEU A 7 -8.49 0.73 11.54
C LEU A 7 -9.62 -0.12 10.93
N LYS A 8 -9.86 -1.31 11.48
CA LYS A 8 -10.98 -2.17 11.07
C LYS A 8 -12.33 -1.46 11.24
N GLN A 9 -12.62 -0.92 12.43
CA GLN A 9 -13.86 -0.16 12.69
C GLN A 9 -13.97 1.08 11.80
N HIS A 10 -12.85 1.76 11.56
CA HIS A 10 -12.85 2.93 10.69
C HIS A 10 -13.21 2.58 9.24
N LEU A 11 -12.68 1.46 8.72
CA LEU A 11 -13.00 0.98 7.37
C LEU A 11 -14.42 0.45 7.26
N GLU A 12 -14.91 -0.27 8.28
CA GLU A 12 -16.29 -0.78 8.34
C GLU A 12 -17.32 0.35 8.35
N ASN A 13 -17.04 1.45 9.04
CA ASN A 13 -17.92 2.62 9.12
C ASN A 13 -17.78 3.57 7.91
N ASN A 14 -16.89 3.28 6.96
CA ASN A 14 -16.65 4.13 5.81
C ASN A 14 -17.43 3.61 4.59
N SER A 15 -18.43 4.39 4.17
CA SER A 15 -19.29 4.06 3.04
C SER A 15 -18.53 3.82 1.73
N ALA A 16 -17.35 4.41 1.54
CA ALA A 16 -16.51 4.19 0.36
C ALA A 16 -16.01 2.74 0.23
N PHE A 17 -15.97 1.99 1.34
CA PHE A 17 -15.54 0.61 1.44
C PHE A 17 -16.69 -0.39 1.58
N HIS A 18 -17.95 0.07 1.61
CA HIS A 18 -19.09 -0.84 1.58
C HIS A 18 -19.04 -1.73 0.33
N ASN A 19 -19.24 -3.04 0.52
CA ASN A 19 -19.13 -4.08 -0.51
C ASN A 19 -17.74 -4.17 -1.18
N LYS A 20 -16.68 -3.68 -0.53
CA LYS A 20 -15.30 -3.83 -0.99
C LYS A 20 -14.46 -4.52 0.07
N LEU A 21 -13.47 -5.29 -0.37
CA LEU A 21 -12.51 -5.94 0.50
C LEU A 21 -11.10 -5.44 0.18
N ILE A 22 -10.34 -5.12 1.22
CA ILE A 22 -8.92 -4.80 1.12
C ILE A 22 -8.14 -6.10 1.11
N TYR A 23 -7.50 -6.38 -0.03
CA TYR A 23 -6.62 -7.53 -0.15
C TYR A 23 -5.27 -7.24 0.48
N GLY A 24 -4.96 -7.96 1.54
CA GLY A 24 -3.80 -7.71 2.39
C GLY A 24 -2.93 -8.93 2.64
N ASP A 25 -1.88 -8.73 3.43
CA ASP A 25 -1.07 -9.82 3.92
C ASP A 25 -1.88 -10.75 4.84
N PRO A 26 -1.68 -12.08 4.80
CA PRO A 26 -2.40 -13.00 5.66
C PRO A 26 -2.33 -12.72 7.16
N VAL A 27 -1.35 -11.95 7.64
CA VAL A 27 -1.26 -11.54 9.05
C VAL A 27 -2.38 -10.60 9.50
N TYR A 28 -3.15 -10.03 8.56
CA TYR A 28 -4.19 -9.04 8.84
C TYR A 28 -5.55 -9.63 9.22
N GLU A 29 -5.67 -10.96 9.27
CA GLU A 29 -6.91 -11.71 9.47
C GLU A 29 -8.00 -11.37 8.43
N CYS A 30 -8.58 -12.41 7.83
CA CYS A 30 -9.68 -12.23 6.87
C CYS A 30 -10.97 -11.82 7.65
N THR A 31 -11.60 -10.71 7.26
CA THR A 31 -12.78 -10.10 7.91
C THR A 31 -13.76 -9.54 6.85
N ASN A 32 -14.82 -8.84 7.26
CA ASN A 32 -15.78 -8.21 6.33
C ASN A 32 -15.18 -7.05 5.52
N VAL A 33 -13.99 -6.57 5.89
CA VAL A 33 -13.26 -5.49 5.20
C VAL A 33 -11.88 -5.90 4.69
N PHE A 34 -11.32 -7.00 5.21
CA PHE A 34 -10.01 -7.51 4.79
C PHE A 34 -10.14 -8.89 4.18
N CYS A 35 -9.48 -9.13 3.05
CA CYS A 35 -9.30 -10.46 2.49
C CYS A 35 -7.82 -10.75 2.28
N CYS A 36 -7.51 -12.03 2.17
CA CYS A 36 -6.16 -12.56 2.16
C CYS A 36 -6.07 -13.67 1.10
N PRO A 37 -4.89 -13.93 0.52
CA PRO A 37 -4.73 -15.00 -0.46
C PRO A 37 -5.25 -16.33 0.09
N TYR A 38 -5.98 -17.09 -0.74
CA TYR A 38 -6.38 -18.45 -0.37
C TYR A 38 -5.14 -19.34 -0.20
N LYS A 39 -5.14 -20.22 0.81
CA LYS A 39 -4.01 -21.10 1.15
C LYS A 39 -4.46 -22.57 1.15
N GLY A 40 -3.50 -23.48 0.94
CA GLY A 40 -3.72 -24.93 0.99
C GLY A 40 -3.37 -25.62 -0.33
N CYS A 41 -3.24 -26.95 -0.29
CA CYS A 41 -2.86 -27.76 -1.46
C CYS A 41 -4.01 -27.94 -2.47
N SER A 42 -5.26 -27.80 -2.03
CA SER A 42 -6.46 -28.08 -2.83
C SER A 42 -7.26 -26.81 -3.12
N LEU A 43 -6.62 -25.82 -3.75
CA LEU A 43 -7.33 -24.63 -4.24
C LEU A 43 -8.14 -24.98 -5.49
N ASN A 44 -9.41 -24.56 -5.50
CA ASN A 44 -10.22 -24.66 -6.71
C ASN A 44 -9.77 -23.62 -7.76
N GLU A 45 -10.20 -23.82 -9.00
CA GLU A 45 -9.77 -22.97 -10.12
C GLU A 45 -10.11 -21.47 -9.91
N PRO A 46 -11.31 -21.10 -9.41
CA PRO A 46 -11.62 -19.71 -9.08
C PRO A 46 -10.66 -19.10 -8.05
N GLN A 47 -10.31 -19.82 -6.98
CA GLN A 47 -9.39 -19.36 -5.95
C GLN A 47 -7.98 -19.13 -6.50
N LYS A 48 -7.49 -20.05 -7.36
CA LYS A 48 -6.19 -19.88 -8.03
C LYS A 48 -6.17 -18.66 -8.92
N ASN A 49 -7.23 -18.45 -9.71
CA ASN A 49 -7.36 -17.30 -10.59
C ASN A 49 -7.39 -15.99 -9.80
N LEU A 50 -8.12 -15.94 -8.69
CA LEU A 50 -8.12 -14.77 -7.81
C LEU A 50 -6.74 -14.51 -7.22
N ASN A 51 -6.09 -15.51 -6.64
CA ASN A 51 -4.75 -15.38 -6.08
C ASN A 51 -3.75 -14.88 -7.13
N LYS A 52 -3.81 -15.39 -8.36
CA LYS A 52 -2.95 -14.98 -9.47
C LYS A 52 -3.18 -13.51 -9.84
N ALA A 53 -4.44 -13.10 -10.02
CA ALA A 53 -4.79 -11.73 -10.34
C ALA A 53 -4.34 -10.76 -9.24
N MET A 54 -4.62 -11.09 -7.97
CA MET A 54 -4.28 -10.23 -6.84
C MET A 54 -2.79 -10.21 -6.52
N SER A 55 -2.05 -11.29 -6.81
CA SER A 55 -0.58 -11.29 -6.68
C SER A 55 0.09 -10.32 -7.64
N ALA A 56 -0.45 -10.16 -8.86
CA ALA A 56 0.07 -9.18 -9.82
C ALA A 56 -0.11 -7.74 -9.30
N VAL A 57 -1.31 -7.43 -8.78
CA VAL A 57 -1.61 -6.13 -8.17
C VAL A 57 -0.76 -5.89 -6.92
N ARG A 58 -0.54 -6.91 -6.08
CA ARG A 58 0.36 -6.80 -4.92
C ARG A 58 1.80 -6.48 -5.31
N GLY A 59 2.27 -6.97 -6.45
CA GLY A 59 3.61 -6.64 -6.98
C GLY A 59 3.81 -5.13 -7.17
N SER A 60 2.75 -4.42 -7.55
CA SER A 60 2.75 -2.96 -7.73
C SER A 60 3.09 -2.19 -6.44
N LEU A 61 2.59 -2.66 -5.30
CA LEU A 61 2.92 -2.13 -3.98
C LEU A 61 4.41 -2.36 -3.63
N GLY A 62 4.95 -3.52 -4.01
CA GLY A 62 6.37 -3.83 -3.83
C GLY A 62 7.27 -2.90 -4.64
N TRP A 63 6.91 -2.59 -5.88
CA TRP A 63 7.64 -1.61 -6.70
C TRP A 63 7.62 -0.22 -6.06
N TYR A 64 6.46 0.20 -5.54
CA TYR A 64 6.35 1.48 -4.85
C TYR A 64 7.24 1.53 -3.60
N TYR A 65 7.20 0.48 -2.78
CA TYR A 65 8.06 0.37 -1.60
C TYR A 65 9.54 0.44 -1.97
N GLY A 66 9.96 -0.26 -3.03
CA GLY A 66 11.33 -0.19 -3.54
C GLY A 66 11.74 1.21 -4.04
N GLU A 67 10.82 1.96 -4.64
CA GLU A 67 11.07 3.36 -5.00
C GLU A 67 11.18 4.24 -3.76
N ALA A 68 10.31 4.04 -2.77
CA ALA A 68 10.35 4.77 -1.51
C ALA A 68 11.68 4.56 -0.77
N THR A 69 12.14 3.32 -0.63
CA THR A 69 13.41 3.01 0.04
C THR A 69 14.64 3.45 -0.75
N LYS A 70 14.55 3.50 -2.09
CA LYS A 70 15.60 4.04 -2.96
C LYS A 70 15.84 5.53 -2.74
N TYR A 71 14.76 6.33 -2.67
CA TYR A 71 14.86 7.79 -2.54
C TYR A 71 14.92 8.27 -1.09
N TYR A 72 14.42 7.45 -0.17
CA TYR A 72 14.41 7.74 1.25
C TYR A 72 14.66 6.44 2.01
N SER A 73 15.92 6.18 2.38
CA SER A 73 16.33 4.88 2.96
C SER A 73 16.00 4.71 4.45
N PHE A 74 15.43 5.73 5.09
CA PHE A 74 15.04 5.67 6.50
C PHE A 74 14.02 4.56 6.85
N PRO A 75 13.02 4.21 6.00
CA PRO A 75 12.13 3.08 6.23
C PRO A 75 12.84 1.72 6.18
N ASP A 76 13.96 1.62 5.46
CA ASP A 76 14.72 0.36 5.31
C ASP A 76 15.84 0.21 6.36
N TYR A 77 16.11 1.27 7.13
CA TYR A 77 17.14 1.25 8.17
C TYR A 77 16.63 0.58 9.45
N LYS A 78 16.68 -0.76 9.45
CA LYS A 78 16.19 -1.65 10.52
C LYS A 78 16.73 -1.30 11.91
N HIS A 79 17.93 -0.74 12.00
CA HIS A 79 18.56 -0.38 13.29
C HIS A 79 17.90 0.84 13.97
N HIS A 80 17.14 1.67 13.26
CA HIS A 80 16.49 2.87 13.84
C HIS A 80 14.95 2.82 13.77
N GLN A 81 14.38 1.72 13.29
CA GLN A 81 12.93 1.53 13.18
C GLN A 81 12.40 0.78 14.41
N HIS A 82 12.41 1.46 15.56
CA HIS A 82 11.82 0.91 16.78
C HIS A 82 10.38 1.42 16.89
N VAL A 83 9.44 0.49 16.76
CA VAL A 83 8.01 0.75 16.93
C VAL A 83 7.80 1.42 18.30
N ALA A 84 7.17 2.60 18.30
CA ALA A 84 6.89 3.46 19.46
C ALA A 84 8.00 4.39 19.99
N THR A 85 9.25 4.30 19.51
CA THR A 85 10.32 5.25 19.90
C THR A 85 10.83 6.13 18.76
N THR A 86 10.68 5.69 17.51
CA THR A 86 10.92 6.55 16.35
C THR A 86 9.62 6.88 15.62
N PRO A 87 9.51 8.08 15.01
CA PRO A 87 8.30 8.49 14.32
C PRO A 87 8.20 7.80 12.94
N THR A 88 8.18 6.47 12.94
CA THR A 88 8.19 5.62 11.74
C THR A 88 7.12 6.00 10.74
N ALA A 89 5.90 6.30 11.21
CA ALA A 89 4.80 6.73 10.36
C ALA A 89 5.08 8.08 9.69
N THR A 90 5.68 9.04 10.40
CA THR A 90 6.04 10.35 9.85
C THR A 90 7.15 10.23 8.82
N SER A 91 8.20 9.48 9.13
CA SER A 91 9.29 9.25 8.17
C SER A 91 8.80 8.50 6.94
N TYR A 92 7.91 7.52 7.09
CA TYR A 92 7.30 6.85 5.93
C TYR A 92 6.50 7.83 5.07
N LYS A 93 5.67 8.71 5.68
CA LYS A 93 4.94 9.77 4.95
C LYS A 93 5.89 10.71 4.21
N LEU A 94 7.02 11.08 4.82
CA LEU A 94 8.03 11.90 4.15
C LEU A 94 8.67 11.18 2.97
N GLY A 95 8.99 9.90 3.13
CA GLY A 95 9.48 9.06 2.03
C GLY A 95 8.49 8.99 0.87
N VAL A 96 7.23 8.70 1.17
CA VAL A 96 6.11 8.72 0.20
C VAL A 96 6.02 10.06 -0.53
N PHE A 97 6.11 11.17 0.21
CA PHE A 97 6.06 12.52 -0.35
C PHE A 97 7.21 12.76 -1.35
N VAL A 98 8.44 12.45 -0.96
CA VAL A 98 9.62 12.60 -1.82
C VAL A 98 9.50 11.72 -3.08
N THR A 99 9.09 10.46 -2.93
CA THR A 99 8.90 9.54 -4.05
C THR A 99 7.84 10.02 -5.03
N ASN A 100 6.75 10.60 -4.53
CA ASN A 100 5.71 11.17 -5.39
C ASN A 100 6.26 12.37 -6.17
N CYS A 101 7.01 13.28 -5.53
CA CYS A 101 7.66 14.40 -6.22
C CYS A 101 8.61 13.92 -7.34
N VAL A 102 9.42 12.89 -7.07
CA VAL A 102 10.32 12.30 -8.09
C VAL A 102 9.51 11.67 -9.23
N THR A 103 8.41 10.99 -8.92
CA THR A 103 7.53 10.38 -9.92
C THR A 103 6.89 11.44 -10.83
N ILE A 104 6.45 12.56 -10.25
CA ILE A 104 5.91 13.71 -10.99
C ILE A 104 7.00 14.32 -11.88
N ALA A 105 8.19 14.57 -11.35
CA ALA A 105 9.31 15.14 -12.11
C ALA A 105 9.72 14.26 -13.31
N HIS A 106 9.73 12.93 -13.15
CA HIS A 106 10.00 11.99 -14.25
C HIS A 106 8.79 11.77 -15.18
N GLY A 107 7.60 12.23 -14.79
CA GLY A 107 6.33 12.02 -15.48
C GLY A 107 5.82 10.57 -15.47
N ARG A 108 6.51 9.64 -14.82
CA ARG A 108 6.12 8.21 -14.74
C ARG A 108 6.93 7.41 -13.72
N ASN A 109 6.35 6.31 -13.27
CA ASN A 109 7.02 5.20 -12.60
C ASN A 109 6.47 3.85 -13.07
N ASN A 110 6.90 2.74 -12.47
CA ASN A 110 6.41 1.40 -12.83
C ASN A 110 4.90 1.27 -12.58
N ASN A 111 4.40 1.86 -11.50
CA ASN A 111 2.98 1.85 -11.15
C ASN A 111 2.13 2.64 -12.15
N SER A 112 2.56 3.85 -12.52
CA SER A 112 1.84 4.70 -13.47
C SER A 112 1.72 4.02 -14.84
N LYS A 113 2.76 3.28 -15.27
CA LYS A 113 2.72 2.47 -16.49
C LYS A 113 1.77 1.28 -16.36
N TYR A 114 1.87 0.53 -15.25
CA TYR A 114 1.06 -0.67 -15.03
C TYR A 114 -0.44 -0.35 -14.99
N PHE A 115 -0.83 0.70 -14.24
CA PHE A 115 -2.23 1.13 -14.11
C PHE A 115 -2.68 2.10 -15.20
N ARG A 116 -1.79 2.48 -16.13
CA ARG A 116 -2.05 3.49 -17.17
C ARG A 116 -2.59 4.80 -16.59
N CYS A 117 -2.05 5.18 -15.43
CA CYS A 117 -2.48 6.34 -14.65
C CYS A 117 -1.27 7.29 -14.50
N PRO A 118 -1.17 8.35 -15.32
CA PRO A 118 -0.06 9.29 -15.24
C PRO A 118 -0.07 10.05 -13.91
N PRO A 119 1.11 10.45 -13.39
CA PRO A 119 1.16 11.24 -12.16
C PRO A 119 0.46 12.60 -12.35
N PRO A 120 -0.08 13.19 -11.26
CA PRO A 120 -0.63 14.54 -11.31
C PRO A 120 0.48 15.58 -11.54
N MET A 121 0.10 16.82 -11.83
CA MET A 121 1.02 17.95 -11.79
C MET A 121 1.35 18.34 -10.33
N PHE A 122 2.46 19.05 -10.14
CA PHE A 122 2.90 19.49 -8.81
C PHE A 122 1.84 20.32 -8.08
N GLU A 123 1.17 21.22 -8.78
CA GLU A 123 0.13 22.10 -8.22
C GLU A 123 -1.02 21.27 -7.64
N LYS A 124 -1.49 20.28 -8.42
CA LYS A 124 -2.55 19.37 -8.00
C LYS A 124 -2.12 18.48 -6.84
N TYR A 125 -0.86 18.04 -6.83
CA TYR A 125 -0.35 17.20 -5.75
C TYR A 125 -0.20 17.97 -4.44
N PHE A 126 0.39 19.17 -4.47
CA PHE A 126 0.57 19.99 -3.26
C PHE A 126 -0.75 20.52 -2.71
N ALA A 127 -1.73 20.85 -3.56
CA ALA A 127 -3.07 21.21 -3.11
C ALA A 127 -3.82 20.05 -2.40
N SER A 128 -3.40 18.79 -2.60
CA SER A 128 -3.97 17.62 -1.93
C SER A 128 -3.29 17.27 -0.61
N CYS A 129 -2.18 17.96 -0.28
CA CYS A 129 -1.38 17.70 0.92
C CYS A 129 -1.75 18.63 2.09
N THR A 130 -2.61 19.63 1.85
CA THR A 130 -3.18 20.56 2.84
C THR A 130 -4.51 20.04 3.36
#